data_AF-A0A433Q2J6-F1
#
_entry.id   AF-A0A433Q2J6-F1
#
_cell.length_a   1.000
_cell.length_b   1.000
_cell.length_c   1.000
_cell.angle_alpha   90.00
_cell.angle_beta   90.00
_cell.angle_gamma   90.00
#
_symmetry.space_group_name_H-M   'P 1'
#
loop_
_entity.id
_entity.type
_entity.pdbx_description
1 polymer ?
#
loop_
_entity_poly.entity_id
_entity_poly.type
_entity_poly.pdbx_seq_one_letter_code
_entity_poly.pdbx_strand_id
1 'polypeptide(L)'
;MAQEARFTSIVDTVNRSTRNVGWPTHKDGKPIYTSAMYGQNVFSLKEIANALPKPVYQQFVKQMRGRQTLDKTTADAIAHAVRIWAMDRGATHFTHWFQPQTDSTAEKHDAFLTLMSTFTPNGEEVTPLDVFSGSQLLQSEPDASSFPSGGMRTTFEARGYTVWDTK
;
A
#
# COMPACT_ATOMS: atom_id res chain seq x y z
N MET A 1 16.25 39.44 2.14
CA MET A 1 15.84 38.01 2.14
C MET A 1 15.00 37.62 3.35
N ALA A 2 15.49 37.67 4.61
CA ALA A 2 14.68 37.24 5.76
C ALA A 2 13.44 38.12 6.08
N GLN A 3 13.56 39.45 5.94
CA GLN A 3 12.45 40.38 6.20
C GLN A 3 11.36 40.33 5.13
N GLU A 4 11.74 40.06 3.88
CA GLU A 4 10.86 39.91 2.74
C GLU A 4 10.03 38.62 2.86
N ALA A 5 10.67 37.47 3.16
CA ALA A 5 9.97 36.21 3.40
C ALA A 5 8.96 36.29 4.57
N ARG A 6 9.29 37.07 5.62
CA ARG A 6 8.36 37.35 6.73
C ARG A 6 7.17 38.19 6.29
N PHE A 7 7.38 39.19 5.44
CA PHE A 7 6.29 40.02 4.94
C PHE A 7 5.36 39.21 4.05
N THR A 8 5.92 38.40 3.14
CA THR A 8 5.17 37.48 2.27
C THR A 8 4.34 36.49 3.07
N SER A 9 4.89 35.86 4.12
CA SER A 9 4.14 34.89 4.91
C SER A 9 2.97 35.50 5.69
N ILE A 10 3.12 36.74 6.18
CA ILE A 10 2.03 37.48 6.82
C ILE A 10 0.92 37.79 5.81
N VAL A 11 1.30 38.31 4.64
CA VAL A 11 0.34 38.65 3.57
C VAL A 11 -0.38 37.39 3.08
N ASP A 12 0.34 36.29 2.87
CA ASP A 12 -0.23 35.00 2.46
C ASP A 12 -1.21 34.47 3.49
N THR A 13 -0.89 34.57 4.79
CA THR A 13 -1.78 34.09 5.86
C THR A 13 -3.09 34.88 5.91
N VAL A 14 -3.02 36.19 5.70
CA VAL A 14 -4.20 37.08 5.69
C VAL A 14 -5.06 36.85 4.45
N ASN A 15 -4.44 36.59 3.30
CA ASN A 15 -5.13 36.42 2.02
C ASN A 15 -5.56 34.97 1.73
N ARG A 16 -5.15 34.00 2.56
CA ARG A 16 -5.51 32.60 2.37
C ARG A 16 -6.99 32.38 2.66
N SER A 17 -7.74 32.00 1.63
CA SER A 17 -9.13 31.59 1.81
C SER A 17 -9.21 30.35 2.72
N THR A 18 -10.23 30.32 3.58
CA THR A 18 -10.48 29.16 4.44
C THR A 18 -10.75 27.93 3.59
N ARG A 19 -10.10 26.81 3.91
CA ARG A 19 -10.37 25.54 3.25
C ARG A 19 -11.84 25.17 3.48
N ASN A 20 -12.62 25.09 2.41
CA ASN A 20 -13.96 24.54 2.47
C ASN A 20 -13.85 23.01 2.42
N VAL A 21 -14.14 22.34 3.54
CA VAL A 21 -14.18 20.87 3.62
C VAL A 21 -15.65 20.46 3.59
N GLY A 22 -16.09 19.97 2.43
CA GLY A 22 -17.41 19.39 2.29
C GLY A 22 -17.51 18.10 3.10
N TRP A 23 -18.50 18.01 3.98
CA TRP A 23 -18.79 16.76 4.67
C TRP A 23 -19.36 15.73 3.69
N PRO A 24 -19.08 14.43 3.88
CA PRO A 24 -19.66 13.43 3.02
C PRO A 24 -21.18 13.44 3.11
N THR A 25 -21.82 13.56 1.94
CA THR A 25 -23.28 13.65 1.81
C THR A 25 -23.80 12.55 0.88
N HIS A 26 -25.00 12.07 1.16
CA HIS A 26 -25.74 11.22 0.24
C HIS A 26 -26.10 12.01 -1.03
N LYS A 27 -26.55 11.31 -2.08
CA LYS A 27 -27.05 11.95 -3.31
C LYS A 27 -28.17 12.96 -3.05
N ASP A 28 -28.88 12.81 -1.93
CA ASP A 28 -29.97 13.70 -1.49
C ASP A 28 -29.48 14.90 -0.66
N GLY A 29 -28.16 15.12 -0.53
CA GLY A 29 -27.56 16.24 0.21
C GLY A 29 -27.54 16.08 1.74
N LYS A 30 -28.11 15.02 2.28
CA LYS A 30 -28.07 14.71 3.72
C LYS A 30 -26.69 14.21 4.14
N PRO A 31 -26.18 14.57 5.34
CA PRO A 31 -24.91 14.06 5.84
C PRO A 31 -24.97 12.54 6.01
N ILE A 32 -23.87 11.87 5.67
CA ILE A 32 -23.73 10.42 5.85
C ILE A 32 -23.38 10.15 7.33
N TYR A 33 -24.03 9.16 7.94
CA TYR A 33 -23.69 8.76 9.30
C TYR A 33 -22.24 8.27 9.39
N THR A 34 -21.53 8.64 10.46
CA THR A 34 -20.13 8.23 10.68
C THR A 34 -19.96 6.71 10.65
N SER A 35 -20.95 5.96 11.16
CA SER A 35 -20.95 4.49 11.11
C SER A 35 -20.93 3.91 9.70
N ALA A 36 -21.47 4.62 8.71
CA ALA A 36 -21.47 4.19 7.32
C ALA A 36 -20.12 4.47 6.61
N MET A 37 -19.35 5.45 7.09
CA MET A 37 -18.04 5.81 6.54
C MET A 37 -16.87 5.14 7.26
N TYR A 38 -17.07 4.73 8.50
CA TYR A 38 -16.04 4.13 9.33
C TYR A 38 -15.43 2.90 8.64
N GLY A 39 -14.11 2.92 8.44
CA GLY A 39 -13.38 1.79 7.85
C GLY A 39 -13.66 1.54 6.36
N GLN A 40 -14.31 2.45 5.63
CA GLN A 40 -14.67 2.24 4.21
C GLN A 40 -13.46 1.96 3.29
N ASN A 41 -12.28 2.46 3.68
CA ASN A 41 -11.00 2.29 2.98
C ASN A 41 -10.05 1.37 3.77
N VAL A 42 -10.60 0.39 4.49
CA VAL A 42 -9.82 -0.63 5.21
C VAL A 42 -10.24 -2.02 4.73
N PHE A 43 -9.28 -2.80 4.23
CA PHE A 43 -9.50 -4.19 3.85
C PHE A 43 -9.56 -5.09 5.10
N SER A 44 -10.68 -5.00 5.81
CA SER A 44 -10.88 -5.65 7.11
C SER A 44 -11.08 -7.17 7.00
N LEU A 45 -11.09 -7.88 8.13
CA LEU A 45 -11.43 -9.31 8.19
C LEU A 45 -12.79 -9.66 7.56
N LYS A 46 -13.74 -8.72 7.59
CA LYS A 46 -15.05 -8.87 6.92
C LYS A 46 -14.89 -8.85 5.40
N GLU A 47 -14.09 -7.92 4.88
CA GLU A 47 -13.80 -7.84 3.45
C GLU A 47 -13.02 -9.06 2.97
N ILE A 48 -12.04 -9.52 3.75
CA ILE A 48 -11.29 -10.75 3.49
C ILE A 48 -12.23 -11.97 3.45
N ALA A 49 -13.18 -12.07 4.39
CA ALA A 49 -14.16 -13.16 4.40
C ALA A 49 -15.09 -13.16 3.18
N ASN A 50 -15.43 -11.98 2.66
CA ASN A 50 -16.27 -11.84 1.46
C ASN A 50 -15.49 -12.13 0.18
N ALA A 51 -14.18 -11.82 0.15
CA ALA A 51 -13.36 -11.95 -1.05
C ALA A 51 -12.76 -13.35 -1.23
N LEU A 52 -12.60 -14.13 -0.15
CA LEU A 52 -11.92 -15.43 -0.18
C LEU A 52 -12.87 -16.62 -0.09
N PRO A 53 -12.53 -17.76 -0.72
CA PRO A 53 -13.22 -19.02 -0.46
C PRO A 53 -13.16 -19.39 1.02
N LYS A 54 -14.26 -19.95 1.54
CA LYS A 54 -14.42 -20.33 2.95
C LYS A 54 -13.23 -21.14 3.52
N PRO A 55 -12.66 -22.14 2.82
CA PRO A 55 -11.51 -22.88 3.34
C PRO A 55 -10.26 -22.01 3.54
N VAL A 56 -9.98 -21.11 2.59
CA VAL A 56 -8.82 -20.21 2.61
C VAL A 56 -8.96 -19.19 3.74
N TYR A 57 -10.16 -18.61 3.90
CA TYR A 57 -10.45 -17.71 5.02
C TYR A 57 -10.28 -18.39 6.39
N GLN A 58 -10.78 -19.62 6.54
CA GLN A 58 -10.62 -20.37 7.78
C GLN A 58 -9.15 -20.67 8.10
N GLN A 59 -8.35 -20.96 7.08
CA GLN A 59 -6.90 -21.16 7.21
C GLN A 59 -6.20 -19.88 7.66
N PHE A 60 -6.52 -18.74 7.03
CA PHE A 60 -5.99 -17.44 7.42
C PHE A 60 -6.30 -17.09 8.89
N VAL A 61 -7.55 -17.25 9.33
CA VAL A 61 -7.95 -16.98 10.72
C VAL A 61 -7.23 -17.90 11.71
N LYS A 62 -7.00 -19.17 11.34
CA LYS A 62 -6.21 -20.09 12.17
C LYS A 62 -4.76 -19.63 12.29
N GLN A 63 -4.15 -19.19 11.19
CA GLN A 63 -2.76 -18.73 11.17
C GLN A 63 -2.55 -17.47 12.01
N MET A 64 -3.46 -16.49 11.88
CA MET A 64 -3.47 -15.29 12.75
C MET A 64 -3.49 -15.66 14.23
N ARG A 65 -4.40 -16.55 14.64
CA ARG A 65 -4.58 -16.93 16.05
C ARG A 65 -3.47 -17.82 16.58
N GLY A 66 -2.95 -18.72 15.74
CA GLY A 66 -2.02 -19.78 16.11
C GLY A 66 -0.55 -19.38 16.11
N ARG A 67 -0.21 -18.13 15.75
CA ARG A 67 1.18 -17.69 15.49
C ARG A 67 1.88 -18.59 14.46
N GLN A 68 1.13 -19.09 13.49
CA GLN A 68 1.67 -19.93 12.43
C GLN A 68 2.07 -19.05 11.25
N THR A 69 3.07 -19.49 10.49
CA THR A 69 3.47 -18.80 9.26
C THR A 69 2.34 -18.87 8.24
N LEU A 70 2.06 -17.74 7.60
CA LEU A 70 1.11 -17.68 6.48
C LEU A 70 1.68 -18.51 5.33
N ASP A 71 0.90 -19.47 4.85
CA ASP A 71 1.31 -20.29 3.71
C ASP A 71 1.17 -19.48 2.42
N LYS A 72 1.98 -19.85 1.41
CA LYS A 72 2.04 -19.14 0.14
C LYS A 72 0.68 -19.08 -0.56
N THR A 73 -0.09 -20.16 -0.54
CA THR A 73 -1.39 -20.23 -1.23
C THR A 73 -2.40 -19.26 -0.62
N THR A 74 -2.48 -19.21 0.72
CA THR A 74 -3.32 -18.24 1.42
C THR A 74 -2.83 -16.80 1.19
N ALA A 75 -1.51 -16.57 1.20
CA ALA A 75 -0.92 -15.26 0.93
C ALA A 75 -1.22 -14.77 -0.49
N ASP A 76 -1.04 -15.61 -1.51
CA ASP A 76 -1.33 -15.28 -2.91
C ASP A 76 -2.83 -14.98 -3.11
N ALA A 77 -3.71 -15.74 -2.45
CA ALA A 77 -5.15 -15.49 -2.51
C ALA A 77 -5.54 -14.13 -1.88
N ILE A 78 -4.94 -13.80 -0.72
CA ILE A 78 -5.16 -12.49 -0.06
C ILE A 78 -4.60 -11.36 -0.93
N ALA A 79 -3.39 -11.52 -1.48
CA ALA A 79 -2.74 -10.51 -2.33
C ALA A 79 -3.59 -10.21 -3.57
N HIS A 80 -4.10 -11.26 -4.23
CA HIS A 80 -5.01 -11.09 -5.35
C HIS A 80 -6.30 -10.34 -4.97
N ALA A 81 -6.90 -10.71 -3.83
CA ALA A 81 -8.13 -10.09 -3.34
C ALA A 81 -7.95 -8.61 -2.97
N VAL A 82 -6.88 -8.27 -2.24
CA VAL A 82 -6.61 -6.89 -1.83
C VAL A 82 -6.25 -6.00 -3.01
N ARG A 83 -5.53 -6.52 -4.02
CA ARG A 83 -5.24 -5.80 -5.26
C ARG A 83 -6.53 -5.35 -5.94
N ILE A 84 -7.46 -6.28 -6.17
CA ILE A 84 -8.74 -5.97 -6.80
C ILE A 84 -9.52 -4.96 -5.96
N TRP A 85 -9.67 -5.22 -4.66
CA TRP A 85 -10.42 -4.34 -3.76
C TRP A 85 -9.87 -2.90 -3.71
N ALA A 86 -8.53 -2.75 -3.78
CA ALA A 86 -7.85 -1.47 -3.76
C ALA A 86 -7.96 -0.75 -5.12
N MET A 87 -7.78 -1.48 -6.23
CA MET A 87 -7.92 -0.94 -7.58
C MET A 87 -9.34 -0.48 -7.88
N ASP A 88 -10.36 -1.19 -7.39
CA ASP A 88 -11.77 -0.78 -7.47
C ASP A 88 -12.03 0.57 -6.77
N ARG A 89 -11.13 0.98 -5.86
CA ARG A 89 -11.14 2.26 -5.14
C ARG A 89 -10.16 3.29 -5.73
N GLY A 90 -9.56 2.98 -6.87
CA GLY A 90 -8.64 3.88 -7.58
C GLY A 90 -7.18 3.79 -7.14
N ALA A 91 -6.79 2.81 -6.33
CA ALA A 91 -5.38 2.60 -6.01
C ALA A 91 -4.63 2.05 -7.23
N THR A 92 -3.44 2.59 -7.48
CA THR A 92 -2.55 2.17 -8.59
C THR A 92 -1.23 1.59 -8.09
N HIS A 93 -0.91 1.82 -6.81
CA HIS A 93 0.33 1.41 -6.15
C HIS A 93 0.01 0.77 -4.81
N PHE A 94 0.98 0.02 -4.28
CA PHE A 94 1.01 -0.44 -2.91
C PHE A 94 2.32 -0.01 -2.23
N THR A 95 2.32 -0.06 -0.91
CA THR A 95 3.52 0.17 -0.11
C THR A 95 3.47 -0.65 1.17
N HIS A 96 4.62 -1.14 1.62
CA HIS A 96 4.75 -1.64 2.99
C HIS A 96 4.93 -0.44 3.90
N TRP A 97 3.85 -0.06 4.58
CA TRP A 97 3.88 1.05 5.51
C TRP A 97 4.50 0.62 6.85
N PHE A 98 5.53 1.34 7.31
CA PHE A 98 6.17 1.11 8.61
C PHE A 98 6.72 2.42 9.19
N GLN A 99 6.94 2.43 10.51
CA GLN A 99 7.51 3.57 11.22
C GLN A 99 8.93 3.21 11.72
N PRO A 100 10.00 3.66 11.05
CA PRO A 100 11.36 3.46 11.53
C PRO A 100 11.66 4.32 12.77
N GLN A 101 12.70 3.95 13.53
CA GLN A 101 13.17 4.67 14.73
C GLN A 101 13.75 6.08 14.44
N THR A 102 13.70 6.54 13.20
CA THR A 102 14.18 7.86 12.77
C THR A 102 13.09 8.95 12.82
N ASP A 103 11.91 8.65 13.38
CA ASP A 103 10.73 9.55 13.45
C ASP A 103 10.24 10.10 12.10
N SER A 104 10.69 9.51 10.99
CA SER A 104 10.26 9.81 9.62
C SER A 104 9.55 8.60 9.02
N THR A 105 8.40 8.78 8.37
CA THR A 105 7.79 7.70 7.58
C THR A 105 8.66 7.34 6.40
N ALA A 106 8.98 6.04 6.27
CA ALA A 106 9.63 5.48 5.10
C ALA A 106 8.57 4.70 4.30
N GLU A 107 8.30 5.15 3.09
CA GLU A 107 7.40 4.48 2.16
C GLU A 107 8.04 4.41 0.78
N LYS A 108 7.89 3.26 0.13
CA LYS A 108 8.22 3.07 -1.28
C LYS A 108 6.94 2.65 -1.99
N HIS A 109 6.55 3.39 -3.02
CA HIS A 109 5.33 3.10 -3.78
C HIS A 109 5.69 2.25 -4.99
N ASP A 110 5.28 0.99 -4.96
CA ASP A 110 5.44 0.05 -6.07
C ASP A 110 4.11 -0.07 -6.83
N ALA A 111 4.16 -0.01 -8.16
CA ALA A 111 2.97 -0.11 -8.99
C ALA A 111 2.45 -1.56 -9.04
N PHE A 112 1.13 -1.75 -9.17
CA PHE A 112 0.59 -3.07 -9.50
C PHE A 112 0.96 -3.52 -10.93
N LEU A 113 1.22 -2.56 -11.83
CA LEU A 113 1.55 -2.83 -13.23
C LEU A 113 2.87 -3.60 -13.36
N THR A 114 2.81 -4.74 -14.05
CA THR A 114 3.95 -5.56 -14.46
C THR A 114 3.84 -5.83 -15.97
N LEU A 115 4.98 -5.85 -16.67
CA LEU A 115 5.04 -6.22 -18.08
C LEU A 115 5.46 -7.68 -18.21
N MET A 116 4.58 -8.52 -18.76
CA MET A 116 4.85 -9.93 -19.00
C MET A 116 5.24 -10.15 -20.45
N SER A 117 6.48 -10.63 -20.65
CA SER A 117 6.99 -11.03 -21.96
C SER A 117 6.72 -12.51 -22.19
N THR A 118 6.04 -12.83 -23.29
CA THR A 118 5.79 -14.20 -23.74
C THR A 118 6.43 -14.40 -25.12
N PHE A 119 7.29 -15.41 -25.23
CA PHE A 119 7.92 -15.76 -26.50
C PHE A 119 6.99 -16.66 -27.30
N THR A 120 6.45 -16.13 -28.39
CA THR A 120 5.68 -16.90 -29.37
C THR A 120 6.54 -17.19 -30.60
N PRO A 121 6.15 -18.16 -31.47
CA PRO A 121 6.85 -18.39 -32.73
C PRO A 121 6.95 -17.14 -33.64
N ASN A 122 6.10 -16.14 -33.41
CA ASN A 122 6.04 -14.89 -34.17
C ASN A 122 6.90 -13.76 -33.57
N GLY A 123 7.58 -14.01 -32.44
CA GLY A 123 8.41 -13.04 -31.74
C GLY A 123 8.03 -12.85 -30.27
N GLU A 124 8.62 -11.83 -29.66
CA GLU A 124 8.33 -11.44 -28.27
C GLU A 124 7.03 -10.64 -28.21
N GLU A 125 6.07 -11.10 -27.41
CA GLU A 125 4.82 -10.40 -27.12
C GLU A 125 4.85 -9.90 -25.68
N VAL A 126 4.75 -8.58 -25.50
CA VAL A 126 4.74 -7.94 -24.17
C VAL A 126 3.31 -7.54 -23.82
N THR A 127 2.80 -8.05 -22.71
CA THR A 127 1.44 -7.77 -22.20
C THR A 127 1.50 -7.08 -20.84
N PRO A 128 0.80 -5.95 -20.64
CA PRO A 128 0.68 -5.32 -19.33
C PRO A 128 -0.33 -6.08 -18.47
N LEU A 129 0.03 -6.35 -17.22
CA LEU A 129 -0.81 -7.02 -16.23
C LEU A 129 -0.68 -6.35 -14.88
N ASP A 130 -1.80 -6.11 -14.21
CA ASP A 130 -1.77 -5.70 -12.81
C ASP A 130 -1.60 -6.93 -11.93
N VAL A 131 -0.52 -7.02 -11.16
CA VAL A 131 -0.17 -8.17 -10.34
C VAL A 131 0.22 -7.72 -8.94
N PHE A 132 -0.23 -8.49 -7.95
CA PHE A 132 0.25 -8.38 -6.59
C PHE A 132 0.33 -9.80 -6.01
N SER A 133 1.55 -10.24 -5.75
CA SER A 133 1.83 -11.60 -5.29
C SER A 133 1.84 -11.70 -3.77
N GLY A 134 1.61 -12.90 -3.24
CA GLY A 134 1.74 -13.20 -1.81
C GLY A 134 3.16 -12.93 -1.30
N SER A 135 4.18 -13.09 -2.14
CA SER A 135 5.55 -12.69 -1.80
C SER A 135 5.69 -11.19 -1.59
N GLN A 136 5.13 -10.38 -2.49
CA GLN A 136 5.11 -8.93 -2.34
C GLN A 136 4.23 -8.49 -1.17
N LEU A 137 3.14 -9.19 -0.87
CA LEU A 137 2.34 -8.93 0.32
C LEU A 137 3.16 -9.20 1.60
N LEU A 138 3.81 -10.36 1.67
CA LEU A 138 4.49 -10.81 2.88
C LEU A 138 5.76 -10.03 3.18
N GLN A 139 6.54 -9.66 2.18
CA GLN A 139 7.87 -9.11 2.38
C GLN A 139 8.20 -8.07 1.31
N SER A 140 8.67 -6.89 1.73
CA SER A 140 9.22 -5.91 0.79
C SER A 140 10.56 -6.38 0.23
N GLU A 141 10.90 -5.88 -0.95
CA GLU A 141 12.30 -5.93 -1.39
C GLU A 141 13.18 -5.14 -0.39
N PRO A 142 14.44 -5.57 -0.19
CA PRO A 142 15.37 -4.82 0.64
C PRO A 142 15.70 -3.51 -0.07
N ASP A 143 15.68 -2.39 0.66
CA ASP A 143 16.11 -1.09 0.14
C ASP A 143 17.61 -1.16 -0.22
N ALA A 144 17.88 -1.53 -1.47
CA ALA A 144 19.22 -1.61 -2.03
C ALA A 144 19.57 -0.29 -2.73
N SER A 145 19.22 0.86 -2.15
CA SER A 145 19.72 2.16 -2.59
C SER A 145 21.21 2.30 -2.24
N SER A 146 22.06 1.50 -2.89
CA SER A 146 23.47 1.83 -2.99
C SER A 146 23.57 3.09 -3.85
N PHE A 147 23.94 4.21 -3.22
CA PHE A 147 24.39 5.41 -3.91
C PHE A 147 25.38 5.04 -5.04
N PRO A 148 25.42 5.78 -6.17
CA PRO A 148 26.27 5.48 -7.32
C PRO A 148 27.78 5.64 -7.06
N SER A 149 28.22 5.90 -5.83
CA SER A 149 29.61 5.83 -5.42
C SER A 149 29.90 4.48 -4.76
N GLY A 150 30.18 3.46 -5.57
CA GLY A 150 30.81 2.23 -5.09
C GLY A 150 32.12 2.57 -4.37
N GLY A 151 32.19 2.27 -3.07
CA GLY A 151 33.38 2.58 -2.27
C GLY A 151 33.34 2.09 -0.82
N MET A 152 33.69 0.81 -0.62
CA MET A 152 34.40 0.30 0.57
C MET A 152 33.68 0.18 1.93
N ARG A 153 32.35 0.01 1.96
CA ARG A 153 31.69 -0.61 3.12
C ARG A 153 30.85 -1.78 2.66
N THR A 154 31.11 -2.97 3.21
CA THR A 154 30.28 -4.16 3.06
C THR A 154 28.87 -3.86 3.56
N THR A 155 27.94 -3.55 2.65
CA THR A 155 26.52 -3.28 2.94
C THR A 155 25.72 -4.55 3.22
N PHE A 156 26.35 -5.60 3.75
CA PHE A 156 25.71 -6.89 3.98
C PHE A 156 24.78 -6.88 5.21
N GLU A 157 24.92 -5.91 6.12
CA GLU A 157 24.29 -5.97 7.45
C GLU A 157 23.20 -4.91 7.72
N ALA A 158 22.82 -4.11 6.72
CA ALA A 158 21.80 -3.05 6.89
C ALA A 158 20.55 -3.25 6.02
N ARG A 159 20.15 -4.51 5.78
CA ARG A 159 18.94 -4.84 5.00
C ARG A 159 17.78 -5.13 5.94
N GLY A 160 17.00 -4.11 6.27
CA GLY A 160 15.71 -4.30 6.91
C GLY A 160 14.70 -4.85 5.89
N TYR A 161 14.02 -5.93 6.23
CA TYR A 161 12.86 -6.39 5.48
C TYR A 161 11.61 -6.00 6.26
N THR A 162 10.65 -5.36 5.59
CA THR A 162 9.33 -5.18 6.20
C THR A 162 8.52 -6.43 5.93
N VAL A 163 7.89 -6.95 6.98
CA VAL A 163 6.99 -8.09 6.88
C VAL A 163 5.59 -7.63 7.24
N TRP A 164 4.58 -8.13 6.53
CA TRP A 164 3.19 -7.85 6.88
C TRP A 164 2.86 -8.39 8.27
N ASP A 165 2.44 -7.49 9.16
CA ASP A 165 1.97 -7.87 10.49
C ASP A 165 0.57 -8.50 10.39
N THR A 166 0.53 -9.80 10.68
CA THR A 166 -0.69 -10.61 10.64
C THR A 166 -1.29 -10.85 12.02
N LYS A 167 -0.72 -10.27 13.08
CA LYS A 167 -1.21 -10.45 14.46
C LYS A 167 -2.25 -9.43 14.88
#